data_AF-A0A1X1VZD8-F1
#
_entry.id   AF-A0A1X1VZD8-F1
#
_cell.length_a   1.000
_cell.length_b   1.000
_cell.length_c   1.000
_cell.angle_alpha   90.00
_cell.angle_beta   90.00
_cell.angle_gamma   90.00
#
_symmetry.space_group_name_H-M   'P 1'
#
loop_
_entity.id
_entity.type
_entity.pdbx_description
1 polymer ?
#
loop_
_entity_poly.entity_id
_entity_poly.type
_entity_poly.pdbx_seq_one_letter_code
_entity_poly.pdbx_strand_id
1 'polypeptide(L)'
;MELVFDSFDLTRIEVRLAGTPRGLAIPHHIGRHSHPKAKPETPTTPPKPSGIDYAQLIETAHTAELARGVNYAALTGAADQIPGQLDLLTGQEAQPK
;
A
#
# COMPACT_ATOMS: atom_id res chain seq x y z
N MET A 1 4.43 24.12 -12.75
CA MET A 1 3.60 24.90 -11.80
C MET A 1 2.89 23.89 -10.93
N GLU A 2 2.84 24.14 -9.63
CA GLU A 2 2.37 23.19 -8.60
C GLU A 2 1.37 23.90 -7.68
N LEU A 3 0.38 23.14 -7.19
CA LEU A 3 -0.61 23.58 -6.22
C LEU A 3 -0.42 22.76 -4.94
N VAL A 4 -0.10 23.43 -3.83
CA VAL A 4 0.05 22.79 -2.52
C VAL A 4 -1.15 23.18 -1.67
N PHE A 5 -1.87 22.18 -1.16
CA PHE A 5 -3.09 22.36 -0.38
C PHE A 5 -3.34 21.14 0.52
N ASP A 6 -4.19 21.31 1.52
CA ASP A 6 -4.75 20.21 2.31
C ASP A 6 -5.92 19.59 1.52
N SER A 7 -5.91 18.27 1.31
CA SER A 7 -6.99 17.59 0.58
C SER A 7 -8.36 17.70 1.24
N PHE A 8 -8.41 17.92 2.56
CA PHE A 8 -9.66 18.10 3.30
C PHE A 8 -10.07 19.57 3.45
N ASP A 9 -9.14 20.50 3.21
CA ASP A 9 -9.37 21.93 3.29
C ASP A 9 -8.77 22.67 2.08
N LEU A 10 -9.63 22.91 1.08
CA LEU A 10 -9.29 23.62 -0.16
C LEU A 10 -9.38 25.15 -0.04
N THR A 11 -9.55 25.70 1.17
CA THR A 11 -9.65 27.16 1.37
C THR A 11 -8.32 27.89 1.18
N ARG A 12 -7.20 27.17 1.29
CA ARG A 12 -5.84 27.72 1.14
C ARG A 12 -5.03 26.89 0.15
N ILE A 13 -4.74 27.49 -1.01
CA ILE A 13 -3.99 26.84 -2.09
C ILE A 13 -2.77 27.69 -2.42
N GLU A 14 -1.57 27.18 -2.17
CA GLU A 14 -0.30 27.84 -2.50
C GLU A 14 0.13 27.49 -3.93
N VAL A 15 0.46 28.52 -4.72
CA VAL A 15 0.97 28.36 -6.09
C VAL A 15 2.49 28.40 -6.06
N ARG A 16 3.13 27.36 -6.61
CA ARG A 16 4.58 27.31 -6.79
C ARG A 16 4.97 27.23 -8.27
N LEU A 17 6.07 27.89 -8.60
CA LEU A 17 6.71 27.82 -9.91
C LEU A 17 8.15 27.36 -9.72
N ALA A 18 8.47 26.17 -10.26
CA ALA A 18 9.77 25.53 -10.09
C ALA A 18 10.20 25.46 -8.61
N GLY A 19 9.30 24.95 -7.74
CA GLY A 19 9.53 24.85 -6.31
C GLY A 19 9.51 26.17 -5.53
N THR A 20 9.42 27.33 -6.19
CA THR A 20 9.41 28.65 -5.52
C THR A 20 7.98 29.14 -5.27
N PRO A 21 7.64 29.61 -4.05
CA PRO A 21 6.33 30.20 -3.75
C PRO A 21 6.08 31.47 -4.57
N ARG A 22 4.91 31.53 -5.22
CA ARG A 22 4.46 32.69 -6.02
C ARG A 22 3.23 33.39 -5.48
N GLY A 23 2.55 32.81 -4.50
CA GLY A 23 1.40 33.40 -3.83
C GLY A 23 0.27 32.41 -3.60
N LEU A 24 -0.89 32.91 -3.19
CA LEU A 24 -2.10 32.12 -2.99
C LEU A 24 -2.98 32.15 -4.26
N ALA A 25 -3.53 31.01 -4.63
CA ALA A 25 -4.59 30.95 -5.64
C ALA A 25 -5.91 31.48 -5.07
N ILE A 26 -6.82 31.89 -5.95
CA ILE A 26 -8.20 32.24 -5.61
C ILE A 26 -9.04 30.95 -5.69
N PRO A 27 -9.51 30.37 -4.57
CA PRO A 27 -10.29 29.14 -4.61
C PRO A 27 -11.67 29.40 -5.23
N HIS A 28 -12.09 28.53 -6.15
CA HIS A 28 -13.43 28.58 -6.74
C HIS A 28 -14.28 27.45 -6.17
N HIS A 29 -15.25 27.80 -5.34
CA HIS A 29 -16.14 26.83 -4.70
C HIS A 29 -17.35 26.53 -5.59
N ILE A 30 -17.46 25.30 -6.08
CA ILE A 30 -18.62 24.82 -6.84
C ILE A 30 -19.45 23.94 -5.92
N GLY A 31 -20.61 24.45 -5.49
CA GLY A 31 -21.58 23.66 -4.73
C GLY A 31 -22.40 22.73 -5.64
N ARG A 32 -22.99 21.69 -5.06
CA ARG A 32 -24.06 20.95 -5.73
C ARG A 32 -25.31 21.84 -5.74
N HIS A 33 -25.82 22.15 -6.93
CA HIS A 33 -27.13 22.79 -7.06
C HIS A 33 -28.21 21.71 -7.10
N SER A 34 -28.99 21.60 -6.03
CA SER A 34 -30.23 20.82 -6.03
C SER A 34 -31.40 21.77 -6.25
N HIS A 35 -32.21 21.48 -7.27
CA HIS A 35 -33.41 22.27 -7.53
C HIS A 35 -34.34 22.23 -6.29
N PRO A 36 -35.03 23.32 -5.91
CA PRO A 36 -35.90 23.33 -4.71
C PRO A 36 -37.03 22.28 -4.73
N LYS A 37 -37.45 21.84 -5.92
CA LYS A 37 -38.43 20.75 -6.12
C LYS A 37 -37.81 19.38 -6.33
N ALA A 38 -36.48 19.27 -6.35
CA ALA A 38 -35.82 17.97 -6.36
C ALA A 38 -36.15 17.29 -5.02
N LYS A 39 -36.71 16.08 -5.08
CA LYS A 39 -36.77 15.23 -3.88
C LYS A 39 -35.32 15.04 -3.40
N PRO A 40 -35.04 15.21 -2.10
CA PRO A 40 -33.76 14.83 -1.54
C PRO A 40 -33.43 13.41 -1.99
N GLU A 41 -32.20 13.18 -2.43
CA GLU A 41 -31.72 11.82 -2.68
C GLU A 41 -31.89 11.04 -1.38
N THR A 42 -32.83 10.11 -1.34
CA THR A 42 -32.96 9.20 -0.21
C THR A 42 -31.64 8.43 -0.16
N PRO A 43 -30.86 8.53 0.94
CA PRO A 43 -29.64 7.78 1.04
C PRO A 43 -29.98 6.30 0.85
N THR A 44 -29.35 5.66 -0.13
CA THR A 44 -29.53 4.24 -0.36
C THR A 44 -29.16 3.51 0.92
N THR A 45 -30.04 2.60 1.37
CA THR A 45 -29.73 1.73 2.50
C THR A 45 -28.38 1.08 2.24
N PRO A 46 -27.45 1.10 3.23
CA PRO A 46 -26.16 0.46 3.05
C PRO A 46 -26.37 -0.99 2.61
N PRO A 47 -25.55 -1.49 1.66
CA PRO A 47 -25.68 -2.86 1.18
C PRO A 47 -25.55 -3.83 2.36
N LYS A 48 -26.30 -4.93 2.29
CA LYS A 48 -26.19 -6.00 3.29
C LYS A 48 -24.73 -6.48 3.33
N PRO A 49 -24.11 -6.61 4.51
CA PRO A 49 -22.76 -7.16 4.61
C PRO A 49 -22.74 -8.56 4.00
N SER A 50 -21.71 -8.86 3.20
CA SER A 50 -21.57 -10.15 2.51
C SER A 50 -21.41 -11.32 3.48
N GLY A 51 -20.93 -11.07 4.71
CA GLY A 51 -20.62 -12.09 5.70
C GLY A 51 -19.37 -12.92 5.37
N ILE A 52 -18.58 -12.51 4.37
CA ILE A 52 -17.37 -13.24 3.96
C ILE A 52 -16.23 -12.89 4.91
N ASP A 53 -15.75 -13.89 5.63
CA ASP A 53 -14.54 -13.79 6.45
C ASP A 53 -13.29 -14.04 5.59
N TYR A 54 -12.76 -12.97 5.02
CA TYR A 54 -11.54 -13.03 4.19
C TYR A 54 -10.30 -13.42 5.00
N ALA A 55 -10.26 -13.14 6.31
CA ALA A 55 -9.11 -13.47 7.15
C ALA A 55 -9.02 -14.99 7.33
N GLN A 56 -10.15 -15.64 7.62
CA GLN A 56 -10.23 -17.11 7.69
C GLN A 56 -9.87 -17.78 6.36
N LEU A 57 -10.29 -17.21 5.22
CA LEU A 57 -9.93 -17.74 3.91
C LEU A 57 -8.42 -17.69 3.66
N ILE A 58 -7.79 -16.57 3.98
CA ILE A 58 -6.33 -16.41 3.84
C ILE A 58 -5.59 -17.35 4.80
N GLU A 59 -6.02 -17.41 6.06
CA GLU A 59 -5.43 -18.29 7.08
C GLU A 59 -5.50 -19.76 6.65
N THR A 60 -6.64 -20.21 6.14
CA THR A 60 -6.82 -21.57 5.63
C THR A 60 -5.89 -21.87 4.46
N ALA A 61 -5.82 -20.97 3.48
CA ALA A 61 -4.95 -21.14 2.32
C ALA A 61 -3.47 -21.17 2.71
N HIS A 62 -3.06 -20.27 3.61
CA HIS A 62 -1.69 -20.20 4.12
C HIS A 62 -1.32 -21.47 4.91
N THR A 63 -2.22 -21.96 5.76
CA THR A 63 -2.02 -23.19 6.53
C THR A 63 -1.85 -24.40 5.60
N ALA A 64 -2.65 -24.48 4.53
CA ALA A 64 -2.52 -25.55 3.54
C ALA A 64 -1.19 -25.52 2.79
N GLU A 65 -0.68 -24.33 2.45
CA GLU A 65 0.64 -24.20 1.82
C GLU A 65 1.77 -24.63 2.76
N LEU A 66 1.73 -24.20 4.02
CA LEU A 66 2.72 -24.61 5.02
C LEU A 66 2.69 -26.12 5.29
N ALA A 67 1.50 -26.73 5.28
CA ALA A 67 1.34 -28.18 5.46
C ALA A 67 2.01 -29.00 4.35
N ARG A 68 2.23 -28.42 3.17
CA ARG A 68 2.93 -29.07 2.05
C ARG A 68 4.43 -29.27 2.32
N GLY A 69 4.97 -28.59 3.33
CA GLY A 69 6.35 -28.71 3.79
C GLY A 69 7.36 -28.09 2.82
N VAL A 70 8.25 -27.24 3.36
CA VAL A 70 9.40 -26.74 2.60
C VAL A 70 10.48 -27.82 2.63
N ASN A 71 10.90 -28.29 1.46
CA ASN A 71 12.01 -29.24 1.35
C ASN A 71 13.36 -28.53 1.52
N TYR A 72 13.78 -28.33 2.78
CA TYR A 72 15.09 -27.75 3.10
C TYR A 72 16.27 -28.63 2.68
N ALA A 73 16.08 -29.94 2.50
CA ALA A 73 17.13 -30.84 2.00
C ALA A 73 17.49 -30.54 0.54
N ALA A 74 16.58 -29.95 -0.25
CA ALA A 74 16.88 -29.47 -1.60
C ALA A 74 17.77 -28.21 -1.59
N LEU A 75 17.75 -27.41 -0.51
CA LEU A 75 18.60 -26.23 -0.37
C LEU A 75 20.04 -26.61 0.02
N THR A 76 20.24 -27.75 0.70
CA THR A 76 21.58 -28.24 1.08
C THR A 76 22.27 -29.05 -0.01
N GLY A 77 21.60 -29.31 -1.15
CA GLY A 77 22.19 -30.02 -2.31
C GLY A 77 23.21 -29.19 -3.10
N ALA A 78 23.26 -27.87 -2.87
CA ALA A 78 24.28 -26.97 -3.39
C ALA A 78 25.28 -26.57 -2.30
N ALA A 79 25.75 -27.55 -1.51
CA ALA A 79 26.75 -27.36 -0.45
C ALA A 79 28.17 -27.11 -0.99
N ASP A 80 28.30 -26.43 -2.14
CA ASP A 80 29.57 -25.85 -2.55
C ASP A 80 29.58 -24.43 -1.97
N GLN A 81 30.51 -24.17 -1.05
CA GLN A 81 30.68 -22.85 -0.45
C GLN A 81 30.88 -21.84 -1.58
N ILE A 82 30.00 -20.84 -1.67
CA ILE A 82 30.18 -19.76 -2.63
C ILE A 82 31.27 -18.81 -2.11
N PRO A 83 32.19 -18.32 -2.96
CA PRO A 83 33.22 -17.36 -2.54
C PRO A 83 32.60 -16.14 -1.84
N GLY A 84 33.11 -15.79 -0.66
CA GLY A 84 32.55 -14.72 0.19
C GLY A 84 31.43 -15.15 1.15
N GLN A 85 31.11 -16.45 1.22
CA GLN A 85 30.16 -16.97 2.21
C GLN A 85 30.77 -16.96 3.62
N LEU A 86 30.10 -16.29 4.57
CA LEU A 86 30.50 -16.28 5.97
C LEU A 86 30.20 -17.63 6.63
N ASP A 87 31.23 -18.28 7.16
CA ASP A 87 31.09 -19.46 8.01
C ASP A 87 30.49 -19.05 9.36
N LEU A 88 29.28 -19.55 9.64
CA LEU A 88 28.52 -19.24 10.85
C LEU A 88 29.13 -19.87 12.12
N LEU A 89 30.04 -20.84 11.98
CA LEU A 89 30.73 -21.49 13.11
C LEU A 89 32.03 -20.78 13.48
N THR A 90 32.74 -20.22 12.51
CA THR A 90 34.06 -19.61 12.72
C THR A 90 34.09 -18.10 12.50
N GLY A 91 33.04 -17.53 11.89
CA GLY A 91 32.96 -16.11 11.53
C GLY A 91 33.90 -15.70 10.40
N GLN A 92 34.41 -16.65 9.61
CA GLN A 92 35.36 -16.39 8.53
C GLN A 92 34.72 -16.55 7.15
N GLU A 93 35.12 -15.73 6.19
CA GLU A 93 34.62 -15.82 4.81
C GLU A 93 35.29 -16.95 4.03
N ALA A 94 34.53 -17.65 3.19
CA ALA A 94 35.04 -18.69 2.29
C ALA A 94 35.94 -18.06 1.20
N GLN A 95 37.22 -18.43 1.23
CA GLN A 95 38.24 -17.94 0.30
C GLN A 95 38.06 -18.62 -1.08
N PRO A 96 38.14 -17.87 -2.21
CA PRO A 96 38.19 -18.49 -3.53
C PRO A 96 39.43 -19.39 -3.68
N LYS A 97 39.27 -20.54 -4.34
CA LYS A 97 40.34 -21.51 -4.63
C LYS A 97 41.29 -21.02 -5.71
#